data_AF-A0A354XMY3-F1
#
_entry.id   AF-A0A354XMY3-F1
#
_cell.length_a   1.000
_cell.length_b   1.000
_cell.length_c   1.000
_cell.angle_alpha   90.00
_cell.angle_beta   90.00
_cell.angle_gamma   90.00
#
_symmetry.space_group_name_H-M   'P 1'
#
loop_
_entity.id
_entity.type
_entity.pdbx_description
1 polymer ?
#
loop_
_entity_poly.entity_id
_entity_poly.type
_entity_poly.pdbx_seq_one_letter_code
_entity_poly.pdbx_strand_id
1 'polypeptide(L)'
;MHKHIEWDEPGSASVAALFKDDPEHTPPYPGAVLSARYQGRIVRVKVEAYREEDAVSIGSVAAILDQRGHRFQSHQNLNVGDMVRLPDDKRAIERWEEDE
;
A
#
# COMPACT_ATOMS: atom_id res chain seq x y z
N MET A 1 -17.25 0.49 -7.40
CA MET A 1 -17.22 1.32 -6.18
C MET A 1 -15.96 0.98 -5.41
N HIS A 2 -15.22 1.96 -4.90
CA HIS A 2 -14.03 1.71 -4.07
C HIS A 2 -14.44 1.63 -2.60
N LYS A 3 -13.80 0.73 -1.86
CA LYS A 3 -13.94 0.64 -0.42
C LYS A 3 -13.16 1.79 0.22
N HIS A 4 -13.82 2.52 1.11
CA HIS A 4 -13.17 3.54 1.92
C HIS A 4 -12.63 2.88 3.19
N ILE A 5 -11.32 2.97 3.39
CA ILE A 5 -10.61 2.49 4.57
C ILE A 5 -9.62 3.56 5.01
N GLU A 6 -9.31 3.59 6.30
CA GLU A 6 -8.25 4.44 6.84
C GLU A 6 -6.95 3.64 6.88
N TRP A 7 -5.95 4.10 6.14
CA TRP A 7 -4.61 3.52 6.14
C TRP A 7 -3.84 3.97 7.38
N ASP A 8 -2.98 3.09 7.89
CA ASP A 8 -2.09 3.44 8.98
C ASP A 8 -1.02 4.42 8.48
N GLU A 9 -0.49 5.25 9.37
CA GLU A 9 0.69 6.05 9.07
C GLU A 9 1.90 5.15 8.81
N PRO A 10 2.69 5.38 7.75
CA PRO A 10 3.83 4.52 7.42
C PRO A 10 5.03 4.75 8.37
N GLY A 11 5.08 5.89 9.06
CA GLY A 11 6.17 6.26 9.97
C GLY A 11 7.55 6.12 9.32
N SER A 12 8.46 5.38 9.98
CA SER A 12 9.82 5.15 9.47
C SER A 12 9.89 4.33 8.18
N ALA A 13 8.78 3.75 7.71
CA ALA A 13 8.70 3.00 6.46
C ALA A 13 8.11 3.83 5.31
N SER A 14 7.90 5.14 5.46
CA SER A 14 7.33 6.01 4.42
C SER A 14 8.15 5.97 3.13
N VAL A 15 7.49 5.58 2.03
CA VAL A 15 8.07 5.64 0.68
C VAL A 15 8.32 7.10 0.29
N ALA A 16 7.35 7.98 0.55
CA ALA A 16 7.48 9.41 0.25
C ALA A 16 8.68 10.05 0.97
N ALA A 17 8.90 9.71 2.25
CA ALA A 17 10.05 10.23 2.99
C ALA A 17 11.39 9.66 2.48
N LEU A 18 11.42 8.40 2.06
CA LEU A 18 12.63 7.76 1.53
C LEU A 18 13.09 8.40 0.23
N PHE A 19 12.16 8.71 -0.68
CA PHE A 19 12.45 9.20 -2.02
C PHE A 19 12.28 10.72 -2.18
N LYS A 20 12.13 11.46 -1.09
CA LYS A 20 11.86 12.92 -1.12
C LYS A 20 12.90 13.73 -1.91
N ASP A 21 14.15 13.28 -1.90
CA ASP A 21 15.30 13.94 -2.55
C ASP A 21 15.75 13.19 -3.81
N ASP A 22 14.99 12.17 -4.26
CA ASP A 22 15.31 11.37 -5.43
C ASP A 22 14.57 11.91 -6.67
N PRO A 23 15.25 12.62 -7.59
CA PRO A 23 14.62 13.17 -8.79
C PRO A 23 14.23 12.10 -9.83
N GLU A 24 14.72 10.87 -9.70
CA GLU A 24 14.39 9.75 -10.58
C GLU A 24 13.19 8.94 -10.06
N HIS A 25 12.67 9.26 -8.86
CA HIS A 25 11.49 8.60 -8.33
C HIS A 25 10.25 8.92 -9.19
N THR A 26 9.73 7.90 -9.86
CA THR A 26 8.58 8.04 -10.73
C THR A 26 7.27 7.81 -9.99
N PRO A 27 6.19 8.52 -10.36
CA PRO A 27 4.87 8.25 -9.82
C PRO A 27 4.40 6.82 -10.12
N PRO A 28 3.46 6.27 -9.32
CA PRO A 28 2.86 4.97 -9.59
C PRO A 28 2.21 4.90 -10.97
N TYR A 29 2.30 3.73 -11.61
CA TYR A 29 1.70 3.46 -12.92
C TYR A 29 0.79 2.22 -12.88
N PRO A 30 -0.20 2.10 -13.78
CA PRO A 30 -1.05 0.91 -13.86
C PRO A 30 -0.25 -0.39 -14.01
N GLY A 31 -0.54 -1.37 -13.15
CA GLY A 31 0.17 -2.63 -13.07
C GLY A 31 1.27 -2.68 -12.00
N ALA A 32 1.72 -1.53 -11.49
CA ALA A 32 2.63 -1.50 -10.34
C ALA A 32 1.97 -2.13 -9.10
N VAL A 33 2.79 -2.71 -8.21
CA VAL A 33 2.34 -3.21 -6.91
C VAL A 33 2.95 -2.33 -5.84
N LEU A 34 2.08 -1.64 -5.10
CA LEU A 34 2.45 -0.77 -4.00
C LEU A 34 2.13 -1.46 -2.68
N SER A 35 2.79 -1.04 -1.61
CA SER A 35 2.54 -1.56 -0.28
C SER A 35 2.17 -0.44 0.69
N ALA A 36 1.28 -0.76 1.63
CA ALA A 36 0.80 0.12 2.69
C ALA A 36 0.52 -0.69 3.96
N ARG A 37 -0.01 -0.03 4.99
CA ARG A 37 -0.39 -0.66 6.25
C ARG A 37 -1.86 -0.41 6.56
N TYR A 38 -2.58 -1.45 6.95
CA TYR A 38 -3.97 -1.36 7.39
C TYR A 38 -4.16 -2.17 8.67
N GLN A 39 -4.40 -1.47 9.78
CA GLN A 39 -4.57 -2.05 11.10
C GLN A 39 -3.49 -3.08 11.44
N GLY A 40 -2.22 -2.70 11.23
CA GLY A 40 -1.04 -3.49 11.53
C GLY A 40 -0.70 -4.59 10.51
N ARG A 41 -1.47 -4.74 9.42
CA ARG A 41 -1.17 -5.68 8.33
C ARG A 41 -0.50 -4.99 7.16
N ILE A 42 0.36 -5.72 6.47
CA ILE A 42 0.91 -5.32 5.18
C ILE A 42 -0.16 -5.55 4.12
N VAL A 43 -0.46 -4.54 3.32
CA VAL A 43 -1.40 -4.66 2.21
C VAL A 43 -0.67 -4.31 0.93
N ARG A 44 -0.72 -5.23 -0.05
CA ARG A 44 -0.25 -4.97 -1.41
C ARG A 44 -1.42 -4.56 -2.27
N VAL A 45 -1.27 -3.46 -3.00
CA VAL A 45 -2.28 -2.90 -3.91
C VAL A 45 -1.71 -2.93 -5.33
N LYS A 46 -2.39 -3.63 -6.24
CA LYS A 46 -2.08 -3.57 -7.67
C LYS A 46 -2.78 -2.35 -8.27
N VAL A 47 -1.99 -1.41 -8.77
CA VAL A 47 -2.49 -0.15 -9.32
C VAL A 47 -3.26 -0.41 -10.61
N GLU A 48 -4.45 0.16 -10.72
CA GLU A 48 -5.26 0.16 -11.94
C GLU A 48 -5.27 1.55 -12.59
N ALA A 49 -5.23 2.60 -11.78
CA ALA A 49 -5.08 3.98 -12.23
C ALA A 49 -4.38 4.84 -11.17
N TYR A 50 -3.66 5.87 -11.60
CA TYR A 50 -3.09 6.88 -10.71
C TYR A 50 -3.73 8.24 -11.01
N ARG A 51 -4.18 8.93 -9.96
CA ARG A 51 -4.73 10.29 -10.03
C ARG A 51 -3.67 11.27 -9.55
N GLU A 52 -3.00 11.91 -10.49
CA GLU A 52 -1.91 12.85 -10.23
C GLU A 52 -2.36 14.06 -9.40
N GLU A 53 -3.56 14.58 -9.68
CA GLU A 53 -4.15 15.75 -9.00
C GLU A 53 -4.26 15.62 -7.47
N ASP A 54 -4.50 14.40 -6.98
CA ASP A 54 -4.67 14.11 -5.55
C ASP A 54 -3.51 13.26 -4.98
N ALA A 55 -2.54 12.88 -5.81
CA ALA A 55 -1.51 11.89 -5.49
C ALA A 55 -2.09 10.59 -4.89
N VAL A 56 -3.08 9.99 -5.58
CA VAL A 56 -3.78 8.77 -5.14
C VAL A 56 -3.73 7.68 -6.19
N SER A 57 -3.28 6.50 -5.80
CA SER A 57 -3.42 5.27 -6.57
C SER A 57 -4.78 4.61 -6.33
N ILE A 58 -5.48 4.25 -7.39
CA ILE A 58 -6.68 3.41 -7.34
C ILE A 58 -6.25 2.01 -7.77
N GLY A 59 -6.55 0.99 -6.97
CA GLY A 59 -6.12 -0.36 -7.27
C GLY A 59 -6.84 -1.43 -6.47
N SER A 60 -6.67 -2.67 -6.89
CA SER A 60 -7.21 -3.85 -6.21
C SER A 60 -6.22 -4.37 -5.16
N VAL A 61 -6.74 -4.81 -4.02
CA VAL A 61 -5.94 -5.48 -2.99
C VAL A 61 -5.43 -6.81 -3.55
N ALA A 62 -4.12 -6.91 -3.75
CA ALA A 62 -3.46 -8.09 -4.29
C ALA A 62 -3.03 -9.09 -3.20
N ALA A 63 -2.73 -8.60 -1.99
CA ALA A 63 -2.41 -9.45 -0.84
C ALA A 63 -2.61 -8.71 0.48
N ILE A 64 -2.94 -9.47 1.52
CA ILE A 64 -2.94 -9.04 2.93
C ILE A 64 -2.00 -9.98 3.67
N LEU A 65 -1.02 -9.43 4.38
CA LEU A 65 0.05 -10.19 5.03
C LEU A 65 0.28 -9.73 6.47
N ASP A 66 0.75 -10.63 7.33
CA ASP A 66 1.42 -10.24 8.56
C ASP A 66 2.90 -9.91 8.32
N GLN A 67 3.61 -9.52 9.39
CA GLN A 67 5.03 -9.14 9.32
C GLN A 67 5.97 -10.33 9.08
N ARG A 68 5.45 -11.56 9.12
CA ARG A 68 6.19 -12.80 8.83
C ARG A 68 5.88 -13.36 7.44
N GLY A 69 5.04 -12.67 6.66
CA GLY A 69 4.67 -13.09 5.31
C GLY A 69 3.53 -14.09 5.23
N HIS A 70 2.84 -14.40 6.34
CA HIS A 70 1.63 -15.22 6.26
C HIS A 70 0.53 -14.45 5.53
N ARG A 71 -0.12 -15.13 4.58
CA ARG A 71 -1.17 -14.55 3.74
C ARG A 71 -2.56 -14.75 4.33
N PHE A 72 -3.37 -13.71 4.22
CA PHE A 72 -4.78 -13.73 4.60
C PHE A 72 -5.66 -13.40 3.40
N GLN A 73 -6.82 -14.05 3.30
CA GLN A 73 -7.84 -13.70 2.30
C GLN A 73 -8.62 -12.44 2.71
N SER A 74 -8.74 -12.19 4.01
CA SER A 74 -9.39 -11.04 4.58
C SER A 74 -8.73 -10.61 5.89
N HIS A 75 -8.84 -9.33 6.22
CA HIS A 75 -8.51 -8.77 7.53
C HIS A 75 -9.49 -7.65 7.82
N GLN A 76 -10.29 -7.83 8.87
CA GLN A 76 -11.29 -6.84 9.29
C GLN A 76 -12.24 -6.52 8.14
N ASN A 77 -12.36 -5.26 7.77
CA ASN A 77 -13.19 -4.79 6.68
C ASN A 77 -12.44 -4.75 5.35
N LEU A 78 -11.40 -5.55 5.11
CA LEU A 78 -10.67 -5.58 3.85
C LEU A 78 -10.49 -7.01 3.35
N ASN A 79 -10.80 -7.24 2.07
CA ASN A 79 -10.59 -8.53 1.40
C ASN A 79 -9.61 -8.39 0.24
N VAL A 80 -8.92 -9.48 -0.09
CA VAL A 80 -8.22 -9.60 -1.37
C VAL A 80 -9.22 -9.40 -2.52
N GLY A 81 -8.86 -8.57 -3.50
CA GLY A 81 -9.70 -8.17 -4.63
C GLY A 81 -10.52 -6.90 -4.40
N ASP A 82 -10.64 -6.40 -3.17
CA ASP A 82 -11.33 -5.13 -2.92
C ASP A 82 -10.63 -3.97 -3.65
N MET A 83 -11.40 -3.10 -4.30
CA MET A 83 -10.89 -1.87 -4.90
C MET A 83 -10.71 -0.80 -3.83
N VAL A 84 -9.53 -0.20 -3.73
CA VAL A 84 -9.18 0.81 -2.73
C VAL A 84 -8.54 2.04 -3.35
N ARG A 85 -8.52 3.12 -2.58
CA ARG A 85 -7.73 4.33 -2.86
C ARG A 85 -6.55 4.33 -1.90
N LEU A 86 -5.33 4.38 -2.42
CA LEU A 86 -4.08 4.44 -1.67
C LEU A 86 -3.40 5.79 -1.94
N PRO A 87 -3.47 6.74 -0.99
CA PRO A 87 -2.72 7.98 -1.06
C PRO A 87 -1.21 7.74 -0.99
N ASP A 88 -0.44 8.59 -1.67
CA ASP A 88 1.01 8.45 -1.76
C ASP A 88 1.73 8.58 -0.40
N ASP A 89 1.21 9.41 0.49
CA ASP A 89 1.72 9.61 1.86
C ASP A 89 1.47 8.42 2.79
N LYS A 90 0.59 7.48 2.41
CA LYS A 90 0.32 6.23 3.15
C LYS A 90 1.11 5.03 2.63
N ARG A 91 1.91 5.20 1.56
CA ARG A 91 2.76 4.15 1.03
C ARG A 91 3.86 3.79 2.02
N ALA A 92 4.01 2.50 2.28
CA ALA A 92 4.95 1.95 3.24
C ALA A 92 5.81 0.86 2.60
N ILE A 93 7.13 0.94 2.79
CA ILE A 93 8.05 -0.14 2.41
C ILE A 93 7.73 -1.38 3.24
N GLU A 94 7.84 -2.55 2.63
CA GLU A 94 7.70 -3.82 3.33
C GLU A 94 8.93 -4.05 4.20
N ARG A 95 8.70 -4.18 5.50
CA ARG A 95 9.70 -4.65 6.45
C ARG A 95 9.17 -5.93 7.05
N TRP A 96 9.94 -7.00 6.89
CA TRP A 96 9.66 -8.30 7.45
C TRP A 96 10.37 -8.40 8.80
N GLU A 97 9.76 -9.11 9.75
CA GLU A 97 10.53 -9.61 10.89
C GLU A 97 11.47 -10.68 10.33
N GLU A 98 12.79 -10.48 10.48
CA GLU A 98 13.74 -11.56 10.27
C GLU A 98 13.53 -12.58 11.40
N ASP A 99 13.51 -13.87 11.08
CA ASP A 99 13.46 -14.92 12.10
C ASP A 99 14.72 -14.82 12.97
N GLU A 100 14.59 -14.39 14.23
CA GLU A 100 15.65 -14.46 15.26
C GLU A 100 16.02 -15.91 15.61
#